data_AF-A0A0R1M1B7-F1
#
_entry.id   AF-A0A0R1M1B7-F1
#
_cell.length_a   1.000
_cell.length_b   1.000
_cell.length_c   1.000
_cell.angle_alpha   90.00
_cell.angle_beta   90.00
_cell.angle_gamma   90.00
#
_symmetry.space_group_name_H-M   'P 1'
#
loop_
_entity.id
_entity.type
_entity.pdbx_description
1 polymer ?
#
loop_
_entity_poly.entity_id
_entity_poly.type
_entity_poly.pdbx_seq_one_letter_code
_entity_poly.pdbx_strand_id
1 'polypeptide(L)'
;MAKVIKPVTLLVKGKEVQGVYRGTDNEVTDDMAKAPNYKGQGSLIIISNNNHLELDTIQNMDGTSLLKKPSDFTLSKIDVRNAFKVERVLFDDIKGNITQQSEND
;
A
#
# COMPACT_ATOMS: atom_id res chain seq x y z
N MET A 1 4.84 -13.72 9.96
CA MET A 1 4.03 -12.82 9.14
C MET A 1 3.07 -13.62 8.28
N ALA A 2 1.81 -13.19 8.16
CA ALA A 2 0.85 -13.79 7.26
C ALA A 2 0.93 -13.13 5.88
N LYS A 3 0.68 -13.91 4.82
CA LYS A 3 0.47 -13.36 3.47
C LYS A 3 -0.89 -12.71 3.44
N VAL A 4 -0.95 -11.47 2.98
CA VAL A 4 -2.18 -10.69 2.92
C VAL A 4 -2.41 -10.08 1.55
N ILE A 5 -3.68 -9.99 1.18
CA ILE A 5 -4.18 -9.18 0.08
C ILE A 5 -5.26 -8.29 0.69
N LYS A 6 -5.06 -6.98 0.67
CA LYS A 6 -5.94 -6.02 1.35
C LYS A 6 -6.33 -4.89 0.40
N PRO A 7 -7.63 -4.61 0.23
CA PRO A 7 -8.05 -3.41 -0.48
C PRO A 7 -7.61 -2.16 0.29
N VAL A 8 -7.20 -1.13 -0.45
CA VAL A 8 -6.75 0.14 0.12
C VAL A 8 -7.36 1.30 -0.64
N THR A 9 -7.67 2.38 0.08
CA THR A 9 -8.11 3.64 -0.50
C THR A 9 -7.04 4.70 -0.26
N LEU A 10 -6.62 5.40 -1.31
CA LEU A 10 -5.54 6.39 -1.25
C LEU A 10 -5.96 7.66 -1.97
N LEU A 11 -5.17 8.73 -1.79
CA LEU A 11 -5.29 9.95 -2.58
C LEU A 11 -4.19 10.00 -3.64
N VAL A 12 -4.56 10.32 -4.88
CA VAL A 12 -3.63 10.66 -5.96
C VAL A 12 -4.00 12.03 -6.50
N LYS A 13 -3.10 13.01 -6.33
CA LYS A 13 -3.36 14.43 -6.68
C LYS A 13 -4.68 14.94 -6.07
N GLY A 14 -4.93 14.57 -4.80
CA GLY A 14 -6.14 14.94 -4.06
C GLY A 14 -7.43 14.22 -4.47
N LYS A 15 -7.38 13.25 -5.39
CA LYS A 15 -8.53 12.42 -5.77
C LYS A 15 -8.44 11.04 -5.16
N GLU A 16 -9.56 10.53 -4.66
CA GLU A 16 -9.64 9.17 -4.15
C GLU A 16 -9.41 8.15 -5.27
N VAL A 17 -8.55 7.19 -5.01
CA VAL A 17 -8.27 6.05 -5.90
C VAL A 17 -8.29 4.75 -5.10
N GLN A 18 -8.75 3.70 -5.77
CA GLN A 18 -8.79 2.36 -5.22
C GLN A 18 -7.50 1.60 -5.59
N GLY A 19 -7.04 0.79 -4.65
CA GLY A 19 -5.85 -0.03 -4.83
C GLY A 19 -5.90 -1.33 -4.03
N VAL A 20 -4.87 -2.14 -4.20
CA VAL A 20 -4.69 -3.40 -3.48
C VAL A 20 -3.26 -3.49 -3.00
N TYR A 21 -3.10 -3.72 -1.70
CA TYR A 21 -1.83 -4.16 -1.14
C TYR A 21 -1.74 -5.69 -1.22
N ARG A 22 -0.61 -6.19 -1.71
CA ARG A 22 -0.27 -7.62 -1.71
C ARG A 22 1.13 -7.81 -1.14
N GLY A 23 1.24 -8.52 -0.03
CA GLY A 23 2.50 -8.70 0.66
C GLY A 23 2.36 -9.52 1.93
N THR A 24 3.13 -9.14 2.94
CA THR A 24 3.02 -9.70 4.29
C THR A 24 2.62 -8.62 5.29
N ASP A 25 1.87 -9.00 6.32
CA ASP A 25 1.52 -8.12 7.42
C ASP A 25 2.61 -8.10 8.52
N ASN A 26 2.39 -7.24 9.51
CA ASN A 26 3.13 -7.28 10.77
C ASN A 26 2.39 -8.23 11.73
N GLU A 27 2.60 -9.54 11.59
CA GLU A 27 2.08 -10.51 12.56
C GLU A 27 2.71 -10.24 13.94
N VAL A 28 1.87 -9.97 14.93
CA VAL A 28 2.28 -9.84 16.33
C VAL A 28 2.00 -11.19 16.99
N THR A 29 3.00 -12.08 17.02
CA THR A 29 2.91 -13.29 17.85
C THR A 29 3.42 -12.97 19.25
N ASP A 30 2.69 -13.42 20.29
CA ASP A 30 3.01 -13.17 21.71
C ASP A 30 4.43 -13.58 22.14
N ASP A 31 5.12 -14.44 21.39
CA ASP A 31 6.50 -14.89 21.67
C ASP A 31 7.62 -13.98 21.10
N MET A 32 7.28 -12.87 20.41
CA MET A 32 8.26 -12.06 19.67
C MET A 32 8.83 -10.83 20.40
N ALA A 33 8.89 -10.84 21.74
CA ALA A 33 9.56 -9.79 22.49
C ALA A 33 11.09 -9.69 22.26
N LYS A 34 11.70 -10.57 21.44
CA LYS A 34 13.17 -10.65 21.24
C LYS A 34 13.65 -11.03 19.82
N ALA A 35 12.89 -10.75 18.76
CA ALA A 35 13.36 -10.98 17.37
C ALA A 35 13.34 -9.66 16.56
N PRO A 36 14.32 -9.43 15.66
CA PRO A 36 14.57 -8.12 15.09
C PRO A 36 13.43 -7.68 14.15
N ASN A 37 12.71 -6.62 14.51
CA ASN A 37 12.06 -5.62 13.64
C ASN A 37 11.59 -6.08 12.24
N TYR A 38 10.94 -7.23 12.15
CA TYR A 38 10.44 -7.75 10.88
C TYR A 38 9.19 -6.96 10.49
N LYS A 39 9.35 -5.99 9.57
CA LYS A 39 8.25 -5.21 9.00
C LYS A 39 7.74 -5.87 7.73
N GLY A 40 6.44 -6.17 7.70
CA GLY A 40 5.72 -6.63 6.54
C GLY A 40 5.96 -5.72 5.34
N GLN A 41 6.23 -6.32 4.19
CA GLN A 41 6.57 -5.60 2.97
C GLN A 41 5.88 -6.25 1.78
N GLY A 42 5.48 -5.43 0.80
CA GLY A 42 4.74 -5.90 -0.34
C GLY A 42 4.79 -4.98 -1.54
N SER A 43 3.82 -5.20 -2.42
CA SER A 43 3.51 -4.35 -3.55
C SER A 43 2.16 -3.68 -3.34
N LEU A 44 2.07 -2.42 -3.73
CA LEU A 44 0.83 -1.67 -3.82
C LEU A 44 0.45 -1.55 -5.30
N ILE A 45 -0.74 -2.01 -5.65
CA ILE A 45 -1.30 -1.90 -6.99
C ILE A 45 -2.36 -0.80 -6.95
N ILE A 46 -2.22 0.22 -7.79
CA ILE A 46 -3.10 1.39 -7.83
C ILE A 46 -3.77 1.43 -9.18
N ILE A 47 -5.09 1.59 -9.20
CA ILE A 47 -5.87 1.85 -10.41
C ILE A 47 -6.14 3.35 -10.47
N SER A 48 -5.44 4.04 -11.36
CA SER A 48 -5.57 5.48 -11.54
C SER A 48 -6.66 5.81 -12.57
N ASN A 49 -7.25 7.00 -12.44
CA ASN A 49 -8.10 7.54 -13.50
C ASN A 49 -7.30 8.09 -14.68
N ASN A 50 -5.97 8.25 -14.52
CA ASN A 50 -5.07 8.79 -15.51
C ASN A 50 -4.04 7.76 -15.97
N ASN A 51 -3.53 7.94 -17.19
CA ASN A 51 -2.50 7.06 -17.77
C ASN A 51 -1.07 7.38 -17.27
N HIS A 52 -0.94 8.25 -16.27
CA HIS A 52 0.33 8.66 -15.66
C HIS A 52 0.17 8.72 -14.14
N LEU A 53 1.16 8.21 -13.42
CA LEU A 53 1.22 8.21 -11.96
C LEU A 53 2.65 8.58 -11.53
N GLU A 54 2.77 9.40 -10.50
CA GLU A 54 4.06 9.83 -9.94
C GLU A 54 4.05 9.49 -8.45
N LEU A 55 5.16 8.97 -7.91
CA LEU A 55 5.21 8.43 -6.55
C LEU A 55 4.93 9.48 -5.47
N ASP A 56 5.39 10.70 -5.69
CA ASP A 56 5.18 11.88 -4.83
C ASP A 56 3.70 12.30 -4.77
N THR A 57 2.91 11.91 -5.75
CA THR A 57 1.48 12.22 -5.81
C THR A 57 0.61 11.24 -5.02
N ILE A 58 1.19 10.13 -4.54
CA ILE A 58 0.51 9.09 -3.77
C ILE A 58 0.50 9.48 -2.29
N GLN A 59 -0.70 9.68 -1.75
CA GLN A 59 -0.94 10.16 -0.40
C GLN A 59 -1.86 9.21 0.35
N ASN A 60 -1.71 9.19 1.67
CA ASN A 60 -2.67 8.64 2.60
C ASN A 60 -3.99 9.42 2.52
N MET A 61 -5.07 8.85 3.05
CA MET A 61 -6.37 9.52 3.09
C MET A 61 -6.40 10.79 3.94
N ASP A 62 -5.45 10.96 4.86
CA ASP A 62 -5.27 12.19 5.63
C ASP A 62 -4.47 13.28 4.87
N GLY A 63 -4.08 13.01 3.62
CA GLY A 63 -3.30 13.92 2.78
C GLY A 63 -1.79 13.87 3.00
N THR A 64 -1.29 13.09 3.97
CA THR A 64 0.15 12.91 4.16
C THR A 64 0.76 12.05 3.05
N SER A 65 2.03 12.29 2.72
CA SER A 65 2.71 11.46 1.72
C SER A 65 2.83 10.02 2.22
N LEU A 66 2.34 9.06 1.42
CA LEU A 66 2.46 7.64 1.73
C LEU A 66 3.93 7.18 1.64
N LEU A 67 4.66 7.70 0.65
CA LEU A 67 6.00 7.27 0.28
C LEU A 67 7.03 8.35 0.63
N LYS A 68 7.39 8.44 1.92
CA LYS A 68 8.25 9.50 2.47
C LYS A 68 9.59 9.70 1.74
N LYS A 69 10.11 8.65 1.10
CA LYS A 69 11.32 8.66 0.26
C LYS A 69 11.03 7.97 -1.07
N PRO A 70 10.47 8.68 -2.07
CA PRO A 70 10.08 8.07 -3.34
C PRO A 70 11.19 7.30 -4.06
N SER A 71 12.46 7.69 -3.86
CA SER A 71 13.64 7.01 -4.42
C SER A 71 13.82 5.55 -3.97
N ASP A 72 13.22 5.17 -2.84
CA ASP A 72 13.35 3.81 -2.29
C ASP A 72 12.38 2.81 -2.96
N PHE A 73 11.46 3.32 -3.78
CA PHE A 73 10.38 2.55 -4.40
C PHE A 73 10.56 2.45 -5.91
N THR A 74 10.07 1.35 -6.48
CA THR A 74 10.02 1.14 -7.92
C THR A 74 8.58 1.24 -8.38
N LEU A 75 8.30 2.18 -9.28
CA LEU A 75 7.01 2.34 -9.95
C LEU A 75 7.07 1.68 -11.33
N SER A 76 6.16 0.75 -11.58
CA SER A 76 6.00 0.10 -12.89
C SER A 76 4.56 0.18 -13.34
N LYS A 77 4.33 0.34 -14.64
CA LYS A 77 2.99 0.27 -15.24
C LYS A 77 2.65 -1.20 -15.49
N ILE A 78 1.45 -1.61 -15.11
CA ILE A 78 0.93 -2.94 -15.43
C ILE A 78 0.21 -2.85 -16.79
N ASP A 79 0.27 -3.91 -17.59
CA ASP A 79 -0.48 -4.02 -18.86
C ASP A 79 -1.98 -4.27 -18.63
N VAL A 80 -2.57 -3.39 -17.84
CA VAL A 80 -4.00 -3.27 -17.53
C VAL A 80 -4.28 -1.77 -17.50
N ARG A 81 -5.41 -1.34 -18.07
CA ARG A 81 -5.73 0.08 -18.25
C ARG A 81 -5.54 0.87 -16.95
N ASN A 82 -4.63 1.85 -16.99
CA ASN A 82 -4.31 2.77 -15.89
C ASN A 82 -3.91 2.10 -14.56
N ALA A 83 -3.34 0.90 -14.59
CA ALA A 83 -2.87 0.21 -13.40
C ALA A 83 -1.36 0.37 -13.20
N PHE A 84 -0.95 0.61 -11.96
CA PHE A 84 0.44 0.85 -11.59
C PHE A 84 0.82 0.01 -10.37
N LYS A 85 2.04 -0.50 -10.33
CA LYS A 85 2.61 -1.27 -9.23
C LYS A 85 3.75 -0.49 -8.58
N VAL A 86 3.64 -0.26 -7.29
CA VAL A 86 4.70 0.26 -6.42
C VAL A 86 5.25 -0.90 -5.60
N GLU A 87 6.54 -1.19 -5.72
CA GLU A 87 7.20 -2.24 -4.95
C GLU A 87 7.86 -1.71 -3.68
N ARG A 88 8.08 -2.60 -2.70
CA ARG A 88 8.76 -2.34 -1.41
C ARG A 88 7.96 -1.47 -0.44
N VAL A 89 6.63 -1.48 -0.55
CA VAL A 89 5.73 -0.77 0.36
C VAL A 89 5.64 -1.51 1.70
N LEU A 90 5.89 -0.81 2.81
CA LEU A 90 5.74 -1.38 4.14
C LEU A 90 4.27 -1.45 4.54
N PHE A 91 3.90 -2.53 5.23
CA PHE A 91 2.54 -2.72 5.73
C PHE A 91 2.11 -1.58 6.67
N ASP A 92 3.03 -1.11 7.53
CA ASP A 92 2.78 0.01 8.44
C ASP A 92 2.46 1.33 7.75
N ASP A 93 3.01 1.57 6.55
CA ASP A 93 2.76 2.80 5.81
C ASP A 93 1.33 2.81 5.24
N ILE A 94 0.79 1.63 4.90
CA ILE A 94 -0.53 1.48 4.28
C ILE A 94 -1.65 1.10 5.24
N LYS A 95 -1.36 0.65 6.47
CA LYS A 95 -2.38 0.05 7.35
C LYS A 95 -3.58 0.96 7.66
N GLY A 96 -3.35 2.27 7.76
CA GLY A 96 -4.41 3.26 8.00
C GLY A 96 -5.32 3.50 6.78
N ASN A 97 -4.90 3.01 5.62
CA ASN A 97 -5.64 3.12 4.35
C ASN A 97 -6.32 1.81 3.95
N ILE A 98 -6.11 0.72 4.70
CA ILE A 98 -6.78 -0.56 4.44
C ILE A 98 -8.26 -0.39 4.74
N THR A 99 -9.10 -0.57 3.73
CA THR A 99 -10.55 -0.65 3.94
C THR A 99 -10.85 -2.00 4.56
N GLN A 100 -11.32 -2.01 5.81
CA GLN A 100 -11.96 -3.21 6.34
C GLN A 100 -13.24 -3.43 5.52
N GLN A 101 -13.26 -4.47 4.69
CA GLN A 101 -14.55 -5.04 4.32
C GLN A 101 -15.17 -5.51 5.62
N SER A 102 -16.25 -4.86 6.05
CA SER A 102 -17.15 -5.47 7.02
C SER A 102 -17.54 -6.82 6.41
N GLU A 103 -17.05 -7.91 7.00
CA GLU A 103 -17.63 -9.23 6.80
C GLU A 103 -19.07 -9.10 7.32
N ASN A 104 -20.01 -8.76 6.44
CA ASN A 104 -21.43 -8.94 6.73
C ASN A 104 -21.68 -10.44 6.60
N ASP A 105 -21.66 -11.12 7.75
CA ASP A 105 -22.35 -12.39 7.98
C ASP A 105 -23.87 -12.24 7.83
#